data_AF-A0A9D3ZS54-F1
#
_entry.id   AF-A0A9D3ZS54-F1
#
_cell.length_a   1.000
_cell.length_b   1.000
_cell.length_c   1.000
_cell.angle_alpha   90.00
_cell.angle_beta   90.00
_cell.angle_gamma   90.00
#
_symmetry.space_group_name_H-M   'P 1'
#
loop_
_entity.id
_entity.type
_entity.pdbx_description
1 polymer ?
#
loop_
_entity_poly.entity_id
_entity_poly.type
_entity_poly.pdbx_seq_one_letter_code
_entity_poly.pdbx_strand_id
1 'polypeptide(L)' 'MSYDVFVKAHGGALSRQAQAISLGIAHALLKVSADHRSLLKKEGLLTRDSRVVERKKVGIKKARKAPQFSKR' A
#
# COMPACT_ATOMS: atom_id res chain seq x y z
N MET A 1 -10.03 -7.33 -25.64
CA MET A 1 -8.60 -6.97 -25.52
C MET A 1 -8.04 -7.70 -24.32
N SER A 2 -6.99 -8.50 -24.52
CA SER A 2 -6.22 -9.12 -23.45
C SER A 2 -4.87 -8.41 -23.38
N TYR A 3 -4.36 -8.17 -22.17
CA TYR A 3 -3.06 -7.55 -21.96
C TYR A 3 -2.15 -8.55 -21.26
N ASP A 4 -0.97 -8.79 -21.81
CA ASP A 4 0.09 -9.54 -21.13
C ASP A 4 0.85 -8.61 -20.18
N VAL A 5 0.91 -8.98 -18.90
CA VAL A 5 1.52 -8.15 -17.86
C VAL A 5 2.68 -8.91 -17.22
N PHE A 6 3.89 -8.40 -17.40
CA PHE A 6 5.10 -8.91 -16.75
C PHE A 6 5.46 -8.02 -15.57
N VAL A 7 5.58 -8.62 -14.38
CA VAL A 7 5.80 -7.88 -13.13
C VAL A 7 6.98 -8.47 -12.36
N LYS A 8 7.88 -7.60 -11.91
CA LYS A 8 8.95 -7.94 -10.96
C LYS A 8 8.67 -7.23 -9.64
N ALA A 9 8.38 -7.99 -8.59
CA ALA A 9 8.13 -7.47 -7.25
C ALA A 9 9.19 -7.99 -6.28
N HIS A 10 9.72 -7.11 -5.44
CA HIS A 10 10.76 -7.42 -4.46
C HIS A 10 10.45 -6.77 -3.11
N GLY A 11 10.83 -7.43 -2.02
CA GLY A 11 10.61 -6.95 -0.64
C GLY A 11 9.16 -7.10 -0.15
N GLY A 12 8.92 -6.76 1.12
CA GLY A 12 7.59 -6.86 1.74
C GLY A 12 7.05 -8.29 1.86
N ALA A 13 5.74 -8.40 2.08
CA ALA A 13 5.01 -9.67 2.14
C ALA A 13 4.07 -9.79 0.93
N LEU A 14 3.56 -11.01 0.65
CA LEU A 14 2.69 -11.30 -0.50
C LEU A 14 1.51 -10.32 -0.65
N SER A 15 0.81 -10.03 0.45
CA SER A 15 -0.32 -9.08 0.44
C SER A 15 0.10 -7.65 0.07
N ARG A 16 1.27 -7.20 0.54
CA ARG A 16 1.81 -5.88 0.20
C ARG A 16 2.29 -5.82 -1.25
N GLN A 17 2.88 -6.90 -1.74
CA GLN A 17 3.26 -7.02 -3.13
C GLN A 17 2.02 -6.95 -4.03
N ALA A 18 0.95 -7.70 -3.72
CA ALA A 18 -0.29 -7.65 -4.49
C ALA A 18 -0.87 -6.23 -4.61
N GLN A 19 -0.88 -5.46 -3.51
CA GLN A 19 -1.32 -4.05 -3.53
C GLN A 19 -0.40 -3.16 -4.37
N ALA A 20 0.92 -3.34 -4.27
CA ALA A 20 1.88 -2.60 -5.08
C ALA A 20 1.73 -2.90 -6.58
N ILE A 21 1.50 -4.17 -6.93
CA ILE A 21 1.28 -4.61 -8.31
C ILE A 21 -0.02 -4.03 -8.85
N SER A 22 -1.11 -4.09 -8.07
CA SER A 22 -2.40 -3.52 -8.46
C SER A 22 -2.30 -2.01 -8.76
N LEU A 23 -1.63 -1.25 -7.89
CA LEU A 23 -1.37 0.18 -8.12
C LEU A 23 -0.54 0.40 -9.39
N GLY A 24 0.50 -0.41 -9.60
CA GLY A 24 1.34 -0.34 -10.81
C GLY A 24 0.54 -0.60 -12.10
N ILE A 25 -0.34 -1.60 -12.11
CA ILE A 25 -1.22 -1.91 -13.24
C ILE A 25 -2.20 -0.77 -13.48
N ALA A 26 -2.82 -0.20 -12.44
CA ALA A 26 -3.73 0.93 -12.57
C ALA A 26 -3.04 2.15 -13.23
N HIS A 27 -1.80 2.44 -12.84
CA HIS A 27 -0.99 3.48 -13.48
C HIS A 27 -0.57 3.14 -14.91
N ALA A 28 -0.32 1.87 -15.23
CA ALA A 28 -0.02 1.44 -16.59
C ALA A 28 -1.24 1.62 -17.51
N LEU A 29 -2.44 1.26 -17.04
CA LEU A 29 -3.69 1.45 -17.79
C LEU A 29 -3.99 2.93 -18.08
N LEU A 30 -3.67 3.83 -17.15
CA LEU A 30 -3.79 5.27 -17.38
C LEU A 30 -2.89 5.78 -18.51
N LYS A 31 -1.73 5.15 -18.75
CA LYS A 31 -0.85 5.50 -19.86
C LYS A 31 -1.38 5.00 -21.21
N VAL A 32 -2.16 3.91 -21.19
CA VAL A 32 -2.78 3.35 -22.40
C VAL A 32 -3.97 4.20 -22.84
N SER A 33 -4.85 4.57 -21.92
CA SER A 33 -5.93 5.53 -22.18
C SER A 33 -6.27 6.36 -20.95
N ALA A 34 -6.41 7.66 -21.16
CA ALA A 34 -6.79 8.61 -20.12
C ALA A 34 -8.25 8.43 -19.64
N ASP A 35 -9.10 7.78 -20.45
CA ASP A 35 -10.53 7.59 -20.17
C ASP A 35 -10.77 6.68 -18.97
N HIS A 36 -9.81 5.81 -18.65
CA HIS A 36 -9.89 4.90 -17.51
C HIS A 36 -9.77 5.60 -16.16
N ARG A 37 -9.36 6.88 -16.12
CA ARG A 37 -9.13 7.62 -14.87
C ARG A 37 -10.37 7.75 -14.00
N SER A 38 -11.53 8.02 -14.58
CA SER A 38 -12.78 8.22 -13.83
C SER A 38 -13.20 6.93 -13.11
N LEU A 39 -13.18 5.81 -13.83
CA LEU A 39 -13.50 4.47 -13.33
C LEU A 39 -12.49 4.02 -12.26
N LEU A 40 -11.19 4.09 -12.56
CA LEU A 40 -10.14 3.65 -11.64
C LEU A 40 -10.09 4.49 -10.36
N LYS A 41 -10.40 5.79 -10.45
CA LYS A 41 -10.48 6.66 -9.27
C LYS A 41 -11.69 6.33 -8.40
N LYS A 42 -12.84 6.01 -9.03
CA LYS A 42 -14.06 5.63 -8.32
C LYS A 42 -13.87 4.34 -7.51
N GLU A 43 -13.16 3.36 -8.09
CA GLU A 43 -12.78 2.10 -7.42
C GLU A 43 -11.61 2.24 -6.43
N GLY A 44 -11.04 3.44 -6.27
CA GLY A 44 -9.97 3.70 -5.29
C GLY A 44 -8.59 3.15 -5.67
N LEU A 45 -8.42 2.57 -6.86
CA LEU A 45 -7.20 1.88 -7.30
C LEU A 45 -6.02 2.80 -7.58
N LEU A 46 -6.26 4.10 -7.73
CA LEU A 46 -5.22 5.11 -7.96
C LEU A 46 -4.60 5.66 -6.68
N THR A 47 -5.15 5.33 -5.51
CA THR A 47 -4.67 5.88 -4.24
C THR A 47 -3.58 4.98 -3.66
N ARG A 48 -2.40 5.56 -3.42
CA ARG A 48 -1.34 4.86 -2.69
C ARG A 48 -1.70 4.77 -1.21
N ASP A 49 -1.65 3.56 -0.65
CA ASP A 49 -1.73 3.38 0.80
C ASP A 49 -0.50 3.98 1.49
N SER A 50 -0.71 5.00 2.32
CA SER A 50 0.35 5.72 3.04
C SER A 50 0.76 5.05 4.35
N ARG A 51 0.09 3.96 4.76
CA ARG A 51 0.35 3.31 6.04
C ARG A 51 1.74 2.67 6.07
N VAL A 52 2.53 3.05 7.07
CA VAL A 52 3.87 2.51 7.33
C VAL A 52 3.94 2.00 8.77
N VAL A 53 4.80 1.01 9.02
CA VAL A 53 5.06 0.53 10.37
C VAL A 53 5.70 1.65 11.18
N GLU A 54 5.07 2.02 12.28
CA GLU A 54 5.62 3.04 13.18
C GLU A 54 6.90 2.55 13.85
N ARG A 55 7.85 3.48 13.98
CA ARG A 55 9.10 3.24 14.72
C ARG A 55 8.81 2.94 16.20
N LYS A 56 9.57 2.01 16.78
CA LYS A 56 9.62 1.81 18.24
C LYS A 56 10.22 3.04 18.92
N LYS A 57 9.45 3.69 19.81
CA LYS A 57 9.95 4.81 20.64
C LYS A 57 10.64 4.26 21.91
N VAL A 58 11.55 5.03 22.48
CA VAL A 58 12.23 4.67 23.73
C VAL A 58 11.22 4.73 24.89
N GLY A 59 11.37 3.85 25.88
CA GLY A 59 10.50 3.79 27.06
C GLY A 59 9.17 3.03 26.86
N ILE A 60 8.85 2.58 25.64
CA ILE A 60 7.64 1.81 25.34
C ILE A 60 7.96 0.43 24.76
N LYS A 61 7.09 -0.56 25.02
CA LYS A 61 7.30 -1.97 24.67
C LYS A 61 7.20 -2.22 23.15
N LYS A 62 6.31 -1.51 22.46
CA LYS A 62 6.13 -1.52 21.00
C LYS A 62 5.94 -0.07 20.52
N ALA A 63 5.64 0.16 19.23
CA ALA A 63 5.45 1.50 18.67
C ALA A 63 4.49 2.43 19.47
N ARG A 64 3.42 1.86 20.06
CA ARG A 64 2.47 2.62 20.92
C ARG A 64 2.22 2.01 22.30
N LYS A 65 2.65 0.77 22.55
CA LYS A 65 2.31 0.04 23.78
C LYS A 65 3.18 0.49 24.96
N ALA A 66 2.61 1.27 25.87
CA ALA A 66 3.25 1.66 27.12
C ALA A 66 3.35 0.48 28.12
N PRO A 67 4.33 0.49 29.05
CA PRO A 67 4.33 -0.39 30.21
C PRO A 67 3.16 -0.05 31.15
N GLN A 68 2.78 -0.99 32.02
CA GLN A 68 1.78 -0.74 33.06
C GLN A 68 2.34 0.25 34.08
N PHE A 69 1.54 1.25 34.45
CA PHE A 69 1.88 2.25 35.47
C PHE A 69 1.06 1.97 36.74
N SER A 70 1.72 2.00 37.90
CA SER A 70 1.07 1.93 39.22
C SER A 70 1.16 3.30 39.88
N LYS A 71 0.01 3.90 40.23
CA LYS A 71 -0.05 5.09 41.09
C LYS A 71 0.11 4.65 42.55
N ARG A 72 0.76 5.49 43.35
CA ARG A 72 0.81 5.30 44.80
C ARG A 72 -0.50 5.74 45.42
#